data_AF-A0A3Q0JNR7-F1
#
_entry.id   AF-A0A3Q0JNR7-F1
#
_cell.length_a   1.000
_cell.length_b   1.000
_cell.length_c   1.000
_cell.angle_alpha   90.00
_cell.angle_beta   90.00
_cell.angle_gamma   90.00
#
_symmetry.space_group_name_H-M   'P 1'
#
loop_
_entity.id
_entity.type
_entity.pdbx_description
1 polymer ?
#
loop_
_entity_poly.entity_id
_entity_poly.type
_entity_poly.pdbx_seq_one_letter_code
_entity_poly.pdbx_strand_id
1 'polypeptide(L)'
;MKSLNHNMWNMKKQYDHIAQRISHLMFLYHEYCTLYLMFLERYEKFIQWETYLSEVFERLSKTYMEPKQLLYKLEFELLNETNLKRSEYDWLLKTGEELLSVEGTDPKSGKSEDLKAKLNHLKYLYKFLFESVRERCEKIKSIMKTKKELFENIESSRNILNELETKLSAPITLKDVTQSALDTLLVDHSAISRQIDEQSGVVSQLLNTSELFLTDCEGNGLREYGERILVRLNILDAKWKQVIEMCALKKTKIIATWTLLGQVDKLVHDQEQWLSAQETKLTDLEAQATSAPLHTLEVIRGDALDVQEDIGARDLLLETLESLYTELSANYLTPDMRVFQNAHSLLTAWYALRPRCSQLVSLLNTLLSPWQEFSSQHSLLIILLSQIDARLTSCELEPDNTELEELKDLLKVAQGDIKKANAQVKKVYKSCQKTDKGMIQNLVKEYENLYKDLYQRVNSVPTAKEKQVQVSTLRFERDSSVQVDTLKQPNEYLRDLKHALETCRQKLDTLAALPNNKKKQTLQTMAACQASIEEIKHLYSLLVEQCGLTPDQAYFNEVQAILSEYGIVRANRKNFEPR
;
A
#
# COMPACT_ATOMS: atom_id res chain seq x y z
N MET A 1 61.47 -130.42 46.75
CA MET A 1 60.01 -130.16 46.97
C MET A 1 59.69 -128.85 47.68
N LYS A 2 60.37 -128.45 48.78
CA LYS A 2 60.07 -127.19 49.51
C LYS A 2 60.27 -125.89 48.69
N SER A 3 61.31 -125.82 47.85
CA SER A 3 61.56 -124.67 46.96
C SER A 3 60.49 -124.50 45.87
N LEU A 4 59.93 -125.60 45.36
CA LEU A 4 58.89 -125.58 44.32
C LEU A 4 57.55 -125.04 44.86
N ASN A 5 57.16 -125.45 46.08
CA ASN A 5 55.95 -124.95 46.75
C ASN A 5 56.05 -123.46 47.11
N HIS A 6 57.24 -122.99 47.53
CA HIS A 6 57.46 -121.57 47.80
C HIS A 6 57.36 -120.72 46.53
N ASN A 7 57.93 -121.19 45.41
CA ASN A 7 57.80 -120.53 44.11
C ASN A 7 56.36 -120.54 43.60
N MET A 8 55.61 -121.64 43.74
CA MET A 8 54.19 -121.72 43.40
C MET A 8 53.33 -120.73 44.22
N TRP A 9 53.60 -120.59 45.53
CA TRP A 9 52.88 -119.65 46.39
C TRP A 9 53.17 -118.19 46.04
N ASN A 10 54.43 -117.84 45.76
CA ASN A 10 54.81 -116.51 45.30
C ASN A 10 54.18 -116.18 43.94
N MET A 11 54.15 -117.12 43.00
CA MET A 11 53.47 -116.96 41.70
C MET A 11 51.96 -116.78 41.86
N LYS A 12 51.32 -117.52 42.78
CA LYS A 12 49.89 -117.35 43.09
C LYS A 12 49.59 -115.97 43.69
N LYS A 13 50.42 -115.49 44.61
CA LYS A 13 50.29 -114.15 45.20
C LYS A 13 50.48 -113.04 44.15
N GLN A 14 51.44 -113.19 43.24
CA GLN A 14 51.63 -112.27 42.12
C GLN A 14 50.45 -112.30 41.15
N TYR A 15 49.92 -113.49 40.85
CA TYR A 15 48.71 -113.66 40.04
C TYR A 15 47.49 -113.00 40.68
N ASP A 16 47.22 -113.23 41.96
CA ASP A 16 46.09 -112.64 42.67
C ASP A 16 46.20 -111.10 42.74
N HIS A 17 47.41 -110.57 42.95
CA HIS A 17 47.67 -109.13 42.91
C HIS A 17 47.45 -108.52 41.51
N ILE A 18 47.89 -109.21 40.45
CA ILE A 18 47.63 -108.79 39.08
C ILE A 18 46.13 -108.87 38.76
N ALA A 19 45.44 -109.93 39.18
CA ALA A 19 44.00 -110.09 38.98
C ALA A 19 43.18 -109.00 39.70
N GLN A 20 43.54 -108.66 40.96
CA GLN A 20 42.94 -107.54 41.69
C GLN A 20 43.20 -106.20 40.98
N ARG A 21 44.42 -105.97 40.49
CA ARG A 21 44.77 -104.75 39.76
C ARG A 21 44.04 -104.64 38.42
N ILE A 22 43.89 -105.74 37.69
CA ILE A 22 43.11 -105.80 36.45
C ILE A 22 41.63 -105.56 36.76
N SER A 23 41.06 -106.20 37.79
CA SER A 23 39.66 -105.99 38.18
C SER A 23 39.38 -104.54 38.59
N HIS A 24 40.30 -103.90 39.32
CA HIS A 24 40.20 -102.49 39.66
C HIS A 24 40.30 -101.57 38.43
N LEU A 25 41.22 -101.84 37.50
CA LEU A 25 41.33 -101.09 36.25
C LEU A 25 40.11 -101.28 35.34
N MET A 26 39.55 -102.48 35.27
CA MET A 26 38.31 -102.76 34.55
C MET A 26 37.13 -101.99 35.15
N PHE A 27 37.05 -101.91 36.48
CA PHE A 27 36.03 -101.13 37.18
C PHE A 27 36.17 -99.62 36.86
N LEU A 28 37.37 -99.05 36.99
CA LEU A 28 37.63 -97.64 36.66
C LEU A 28 37.35 -97.32 35.18
N TYR A 29 37.73 -98.22 34.27
CA TYR A 29 37.43 -98.06 32.85
C TYR A 29 35.93 -98.14 32.57
N HIS A 30 35.20 -98.99 33.29
CA HIS A 30 33.74 -99.07 33.19
C HIS A 30 33.06 -97.79 33.71
N GLU A 31 33.50 -97.24 34.84
CA GLU A 31 33.02 -95.96 35.37
C GLU A 31 33.31 -94.80 34.39
N TYR A 32 34.52 -94.75 33.82
CA TYR A 32 34.88 -93.77 32.79
C TYR A 32 33.98 -93.88 31.56
N CYS A 33 33.78 -95.09 31.02
CA CYS A 33 32.89 -95.29 29.87
C CYS A 33 31.45 -94.87 30.17
N THR A 34 30.97 -95.17 31.38
CA THR A 34 29.62 -94.79 31.82
C THR A 34 29.48 -93.28 31.93
N LEU A 35 30.44 -92.60 32.55
CA LEU A 35 30.47 -91.14 32.66
C LEU A 35 30.56 -90.46 31.29
N TYR A 36 31.37 -91.01 30.39
CA TYR A 36 31.52 -90.52 29.02
C TYR A 36 30.23 -90.65 28.21
N LEU A 37 29.52 -91.79 28.32
CA LEU A 37 28.21 -91.96 27.67
C LEU A 37 27.17 -90.99 28.22
N MET A 38 27.12 -90.81 29.55
CA MET A 38 26.24 -89.82 30.19
C MET A 38 26.56 -88.39 29.75
N PHE A 39 27.84 -88.05 29.59
CA PHE A 39 28.27 -86.76 29.07
C PHE A 39 27.79 -86.56 27.63
N LEU A 40 27.98 -87.53 26.74
CA LEU A 40 27.54 -87.43 25.35
C LEU A 40 26.02 -87.27 25.23
N GLU A 41 25.24 -88.05 25.98
CA GLU A 41 23.78 -87.97 25.97
C GLU A 41 23.30 -86.59 26.47
N ARG A 42 23.88 -86.08 27.55
CA ARG A 42 23.53 -84.76 28.09
C ARG A 42 24.01 -83.63 27.18
N TYR A 43 25.17 -83.77 26.56
CA TYR A 43 25.69 -82.82 25.58
C TYR A 43 24.75 -82.72 24.37
N GLU A 44 24.31 -83.85 23.82
CA GLU A 44 23.38 -83.86 22.69
C GLU A 44 22.05 -83.20 23.04
N LYS A 45 21.48 -83.49 24.21
CA LYS A 45 20.27 -82.82 24.71
C LYS A 45 20.48 -81.32 24.91
N PHE A 46 21.65 -80.90 25.38
CA PHE A 46 21.97 -79.49 25.57
C PHE A 46 22.06 -78.75 24.23
N ILE A 47 22.70 -79.35 23.21
CA ILE A 47 22.77 -78.76 21.87
C ILE A 47 21.37 -78.67 21.24
N GLN A 48 20.53 -79.70 21.38
CA GLN A 48 19.14 -79.65 20.91
C GLN A 48 18.34 -78.52 21.58
N TRP A 49 18.53 -78.32 22.89
CA TRP A 49 17.92 -77.22 23.63
C TRP A 49 18.43 -75.85 23.15
N GLU A 50 19.73 -75.71 22.90
CA GLU A 50 20.31 -74.47 22.40
C GLU A 50 19.76 -74.14 21.01
N THR A 51 19.70 -75.12 20.10
CA THR A 51 19.14 -74.94 18.77
C THR A 51 17.69 -74.48 18.84
N TYR A 52 16.88 -75.09 19.72
CA TYR A 52 15.52 -74.65 19.97
C TYR A 52 15.45 -73.20 20.47
N LEU A 53 16.26 -72.81 21.47
CA LEU A 53 16.25 -71.44 21.96
C LEU A 53 16.75 -70.42 20.93
N SER A 54 17.74 -70.79 20.12
CA SER A 54 18.23 -69.97 19.01
C SER A 54 17.14 -69.75 17.95
N GLU A 55 16.35 -70.77 17.61
CA GLU A 55 15.17 -70.63 16.75
C GLU A 55 14.10 -69.71 17.37
N VAL A 56 13.86 -69.85 18.69
CA VAL A 56 12.93 -68.96 19.41
C VAL A 56 13.43 -67.52 19.39
N PHE A 57 14.72 -67.28 19.62
CA PHE A 57 15.35 -65.96 19.58
C PHE A 57 15.24 -65.32 18.19
N GLU A 58 15.52 -66.08 17.13
CA GLU A 58 15.33 -65.61 15.76
C GLU A 58 13.87 -65.29 15.44
N ARG A 59 12.93 -66.15 15.88
CA ARG A 59 11.50 -65.93 15.68
C ARG A 59 11.04 -64.67 16.39
N LEU A 60 11.43 -64.46 17.65
CA LEU A 60 11.14 -63.24 18.40
C LEU A 60 11.78 -62.00 17.78
N SER A 61 12.87 -62.17 17.02
CA SER A 61 13.51 -61.08 16.28
C SER A 61 12.76 -60.67 15.01
N LYS A 62 12.01 -61.61 14.42
CA LYS A 62 11.22 -61.41 13.18
C LYS A 62 9.74 -61.10 13.45
N THR A 63 9.23 -61.49 14.62
CA THR A 63 7.81 -61.32 14.97
C THR A 63 7.55 -59.90 15.43
N TYR A 64 6.56 -59.25 14.81
CA TYR A 64 6.09 -57.95 15.29
C TYR A 64 5.40 -58.09 16.64
N MET A 65 5.88 -57.36 17.65
CA MET A 65 5.31 -57.32 18.99
C MET A 65 5.52 -55.94 19.62
N GLU A 66 4.65 -55.56 20.57
CA GLU A 66 4.87 -54.35 21.36
C GLU A 66 6.18 -54.48 22.16
N PRO A 67 7.05 -53.45 22.24
CA PRO A 67 8.37 -53.55 22.90
C PRO A 67 8.33 -54.05 24.34
N LYS A 68 7.29 -53.68 25.11
CA LYS A 68 7.11 -54.18 26.48
C LYS A 68 6.87 -55.69 26.52
N GLN A 69 6.06 -56.19 25.58
CA GLN A 69 5.74 -57.61 25.45
C GLN A 69 6.94 -58.39 24.92
N LEU A 70 7.67 -57.83 23.95
CA LEU A 70 8.92 -58.40 23.45
C LEU A 70 9.97 -58.49 24.57
N LEU A 71 10.15 -57.42 25.35
CA LEU A 71 11.07 -57.41 26.48
C LEU A 71 10.68 -58.45 27.53
N TYR A 72 9.40 -58.53 27.88
CA TYR A 72 8.89 -59.54 28.81
C TYR A 72 9.21 -60.97 28.33
N LYS A 73 8.99 -61.27 27.04
CA LYS A 73 9.30 -62.59 26.48
C LYS A 73 10.81 -62.87 26.45
N LEU A 74 11.64 -61.89 26.08
CA LEU A 74 13.09 -62.08 26.08
C LEU A 74 13.63 -62.30 27.50
N GLU A 75 13.15 -61.55 28.49
CA GLU A 75 13.58 -61.70 29.89
C GLU A 75 13.00 -62.97 30.53
N PHE A 76 11.73 -63.29 30.28
CA PHE A 76 11.05 -64.39 30.96
C PHE A 76 11.14 -65.73 30.24
N GLU A 77 11.09 -65.76 28.90
CA GLU A 77 11.11 -67.00 28.12
C GLU A 77 12.54 -67.39 27.70
N LEU A 78 13.46 -66.44 27.46
CA LEU A 78 14.82 -66.76 27.02
C LEU A 78 15.86 -66.60 28.13
N LEU A 79 15.88 -65.46 28.82
CA LEU A 79 16.89 -65.21 29.85
C LEU A 79 16.68 -66.11 31.09
N ASN A 80 15.44 -66.35 31.52
CA ASN A 80 15.19 -67.29 32.60
C ASN A 80 15.48 -68.74 32.20
N GLU A 81 15.10 -69.18 31.00
CA GLU A 81 15.41 -70.53 30.51
C GLU A 81 16.93 -70.77 30.40
N THR A 82 17.69 -69.80 29.88
CA THR A 82 19.16 -69.88 29.85
C THR A 82 19.78 -69.89 31.25
N ASN A 83 19.19 -69.19 32.22
CA ASN A 83 19.60 -69.25 33.62
C ASN A 83 19.28 -70.61 34.27
N LEU A 84 18.13 -71.23 33.97
CA LEU A 84 17.76 -72.55 34.49
C LEU A 84 18.71 -73.65 33.98
N LYS A 85 19.22 -73.53 32.75
CA LYS A 85 20.19 -74.47 32.17
C LYS A 85 21.64 -74.24 32.58
N ARG A 86 21.92 -73.23 33.39
CA ARG A 86 23.27 -72.94 33.89
C ARG A 86 23.90 -74.10 34.66
N SER A 87 23.12 -74.80 35.48
CA SER A 87 23.62 -75.94 36.26
C SER A 87 24.00 -77.14 35.38
N GLU A 88 23.24 -77.38 34.30
CA GLU A 88 23.57 -78.41 33.31
C GLU A 88 24.81 -78.05 32.50
N TYR A 89 24.95 -76.77 32.13
CA TYR A 89 26.17 -76.25 31.50
C TYR A 89 27.41 -76.42 32.40
N ASP A 90 27.31 -76.02 33.67
CA ASP A 90 28.42 -76.16 34.64
C ASP A 90 28.79 -77.63 34.86
N TRP A 91 27.79 -78.53 34.90
CA TRP A 91 28.03 -79.97 34.98
C TRP A 91 28.73 -80.51 33.73
N LEU A 92 28.28 -80.14 32.53
CA LEU A 92 28.88 -80.56 31.26
C LEU A 92 30.32 -80.07 31.14
N LEU A 93 30.59 -78.83 31.54
CA LEU A 93 31.95 -78.30 31.57
C LEU A 93 32.85 -79.06 32.53
N LYS A 94 32.42 -79.17 33.80
CA LYS A 94 33.22 -79.84 34.82
C LYS A 94 33.48 -81.30 34.47
N THR A 95 32.45 -82.03 34.07
CA THR A 95 32.55 -83.45 33.71
C THR A 95 33.37 -83.66 32.45
N GLY A 96 33.22 -82.80 31.44
CA GLY A 96 34.03 -82.89 30.23
C GLY A 96 35.51 -82.55 30.48
N GLU A 97 35.81 -81.59 31.37
CA GLU A 97 37.19 -81.28 31.79
C GLU A 97 37.80 -82.44 32.61
N GLU A 98 37.01 -83.10 33.48
CA GLU A 98 37.41 -84.32 34.19
C GLU A 98 37.69 -85.48 33.22
N LEU A 99 36.80 -85.74 32.25
CA LEU A 99 36.99 -86.76 31.21
C LEU A 99 38.25 -86.47 30.36
N LEU A 100 38.47 -85.21 30.00
CA LEU A 100 39.64 -84.76 29.26
C LEU A 100 40.94 -84.95 30.03
N SER A 101 40.91 -84.76 31.36
CA SER A 101 42.07 -85.01 32.23
C SER A 101 42.48 -86.48 32.30
N VAL A 102 41.51 -87.40 32.21
CA VAL A 102 41.72 -88.85 32.20
C VAL A 102 42.17 -89.34 30.83
N GLU A 103 41.63 -88.78 29.74
CA GLU A 103 42.02 -89.16 28.37
C GLU A 103 43.32 -88.52 27.88
N GLY A 104 43.71 -87.37 28.45
CA GLY A 104 44.90 -86.58 28.09
C GLY A 104 46.25 -87.28 28.31
N THR A 105 46.26 -88.50 28.84
CA THR A 105 47.46 -89.34 28.95
C THR A 105 47.78 -90.13 27.69
N ASP A 106 46.88 -90.22 26.70
CA ASP A 106 47.12 -90.93 25.44
C ASP A 106 47.03 -89.99 24.20
N PRO A 107 48.18 -89.47 23.70
CA PRO A 107 48.23 -88.47 22.63
C PRO A 107 47.85 -88.99 21.23
N LYS A 108 47.42 -90.26 21.08
CA LYS A 108 47.00 -90.87 19.80
C LYS A 108 45.49 -91.12 19.70
N SER A 109 44.73 -90.72 20.71
CA SER A 109 43.28 -90.88 20.77
C SER A 109 42.56 -89.69 20.12
N GLY A 110 41.92 -89.88 18.96
CA GLY A 110 41.06 -88.85 18.32
C GLY A 110 39.87 -88.40 19.18
N LYS A 111 39.60 -89.08 20.30
CA LYS A 111 38.54 -88.74 21.26
C LYS A 111 38.89 -87.52 22.13
N SER A 112 40.17 -87.31 22.45
CA SER A 112 40.61 -86.15 23.26
C SER A 112 40.44 -84.84 22.50
N GLU A 113 40.70 -84.86 21.19
CA GLU A 113 40.48 -83.70 20.31
C GLU A 113 38.99 -83.41 20.11
N ASP A 114 38.17 -84.44 19.91
CA ASP A 114 36.70 -84.31 19.81
C ASP A 114 36.09 -83.74 21.11
N LEU A 115 36.52 -84.22 22.27
CA LEU A 115 36.06 -83.71 23.56
C LEU A 115 36.45 -82.25 23.79
N LYS A 116 37.68 -81.87 23.41
CA LYS A 116 38.12 -80.45 23.40
C LYS A 116 37.25 -79.60 22.48
N ALA A 117 36.96 -80.08 21.27
CA ALA A 117 36.11 -79.37 20.33
C ALA A 117 34.69 -79.16 20.87
N LYS A 118 34.07 -80.21 21.44
CA LYS A 118 32.74 -80.13 22.07
C LYS A 118 32.69 -79.16 23.25
N LEU A 119 33.71 -79.14 24.10
CA LEU A 119 33.79 -78.19 25.22
C LEU A 119 33.95 -76.74 24.75
N ASN A 120 34.80 -76.49 23.76
CA ASN A 120 34.95 -75.16 23.18
C ASN A 120 33.67 -74.67 22.50
N HIS A 121 33.00 -75.57 21.78
CA HIS A 121 31.72 -75.31 21.15
C HIS A 121 30.64 -74.97 22.19
N LEU A 122 30.55 -75.74 23.28
CA LEU A 122 29.64 -75.49 24.40
C LEU A 122 29.86 -74.10 25.02
N LYS A 123 31.13 -73.75 25.31
CA LYS A 123 31.51 -72.43 25.86
C LYS A 123 31.11 -71.30 24.91
N TYR A 124 31.36 -71.47 23.61
CA TYR A 124 31.02 -70.48 22.60
C TYR A 124 29.50 -70.27 22.50
N LEU A 125 28.73 -71.35 22.33
CA LEU A 125 27.28 -71.26 22.13
C LEU A 125 26.55 -70.67 23.34
N TYR A 126 26.88 -71.16 24.55
CA TYR A 126 26.24 -70.65 25.77
C TYR A 126 26.53 -69.17 25.97
N LYS A 127 27.77 -68.75 25.75
CA LYS A 127 28.17 -67.35 25.84
C LYS A 127 27.47 -66.49 24.78
N PHE A 128 27.49 -66.93 23.53
CA PHE A 128 26.88 -66.22 22.41
C PHE A 128 25.38 -66.00 22.62
N LEU A 129 24.63 -67.04 23.03
CA LEU A 129 23.20 -66.94 23.29
C LEU A 129 22.90 -66.00 24.47
N PHE A 130 23.63 -66.15 25.58
CA PHE A 130 23.43 -65.31 26.77
C PHE A 130 23.74 -63.83 26.51
N GLU A 131 24.86 -63.54 25.83
CA GLU A 131 25.24 -62.19 25.46
C GLU A 131 24.25 -61.59 24.45
N SER A 132 23.86 -62.33 23.41
CA SER A 132 22.92 -61.86 22.38
C SER A 132 21.52 -61.53 22.95
N VAL A 133 20.99 -62.40 23.83
CA VAL A 133 19.69 -62.15 24.49
C VAL A 133 19.78 -60.93 25.40
N ARG A 134 20.86 -60.81 26.17
CA ARG A 134 21.07 -59.68 27.08
C ARG A 134 21.23 -58.35 26.33
N GLU A 135 22.05 -58.32 25.29
CA GLU A 135 22.25 -57.14 24.45
C GLU A 135 20.93 -56.67 23.82
N ARG A 136 20.12 -57.62 23.33
CA ARG A 136 18.80 -57.31 22.78
C ARG A 136 17.86 -56.71 23.83
N CYS A 137 17.82 -57.27 25.05
CA CYS A 137 17.02 -56.72 26.15
C CYS A 137 17.44 -55.28 26.49
N GLU A 138 18.74 -55.02 26.64
CA GLU A 138 19.25 -53.69 26.95
C GLU A 138 19.01 -52.69 25.81
N LYS A 139 19.12 -53.12 24.55
CA LYS A 139 18.81 -52.28 23.40
C LYS A 139 17.33 -51.90 23.37
N ILE A 140 16.41 -52.83 23.61
CA ILE A 140 14.97 -52.53 23.68
C ILE A 140 14.66 -51.56 24.84
N LYS A 141 15.26 -51.77 26.02
CA LYS A 141 15.13 -50.82 27.15
C LYS A 141 15.63 -49.43 26.78
N SER A 142 16.77 -49.34 26.11
CA SER A 142 17.32 -48.07 25.62
C SER A 142 16.37 -47.39 24.64
N ILE A 143 15.86 -48.10 23.63
CA ILE A 143 14.90 -47.58 22.65
C ILE A 143 13.64 -47.05 23.35
N MET A 144 13.10 -47.78 24.31
CA MET A 144 11.93 -47.34 25.08
C MET A 144 12.21 -46.06 25.89
N LYS A 145 13.40 -45.95 26.49
CA LYS A 145 13.84 -44.77 27.23
C LYS A 145 14.00 -43.56 26.29
N THR A 146 14.74 -43.72 25.20
CA THR A 146 14.95 -42.67 24.19
C THR A 146 13.63 -42.16 23.65
N LYS A 147 12.67 -43.06 23.38
CA LYS A 147 11.32 -42.65 22.95
C LYS A 147 10.69 -41.72 23.98
N LYS A 148 10.65 -42.11 25.26
CA LYS A 148 10.05 -41.31 26.33
C LYS A 148 10.67 -39.91 26.40
N GLU A 149 12.00 -39.82 26.37
CA GLU A 149 12.73 -38.55 26.39
C GLU A 149 12.41 -37.70 25.16
N LEU A 150 12.32 -38.29 23.97
CA LEU A 150 11.90 -37.57 22.77
C LEU A 150 10.46 -37.05 22.88
N PHE A 151 9.52 -37.80 23.45
CA PHE A 151 8.15 -37.31 23.65
C PHE A 151 8.11 -36.09 24.58
N GLU A 152 8.84 -36.14 25.70
CA GLU A 152 8.92 -35.05 26.67
C GLU A 152 9.56 -33.80 26.02
N ASN A 153 10.64 -33.97 25.27
CA ASN A 153 11.32 -32.88 24.60
C ASN A 153 10.48 -32.28 23.46
N ILE A 154 9.82 -33.11 22.64
CA ILE A 154 8.91 -32.63 21.59
C ILE A 154 7.77 -31.79 22.18
N GLU A 155 7.20 -32.22 23.31
CA GLU A 155 6.13 -31.48 23.97
C GLU A 155 6.64 -30.16 24.59
N SER A 156 7.83 -30.18 25.19
CA SER A 156 8.48 -28.97 25.70
C SER A 156 8.73 -27.95 24.59
N SER A 157 9.34 -28.36 23.47
CA SER A 157 9.53 -27.50 22.31
C SER A 157 8.20 -26.99 21.76
N ARG A 158 7.17 -27.84 21.67
CA ARG A 158 5.84 -27.42 21.23
C ARG A 158 5.25 -26.31 22.10
N ASN A 159 5.41 -26.40 23.42
CA ASN A 159 4.93 -25.36 24.34
C ASN A 159 5.64 -24.03 24.11
N ILE A 160 6.97 -24.05 23.94
CA ILE A 160 7.75 -22.85 23.62
C ILE A 160 7.30 -22.26 22.27
N LEU A 161 7.07 -23.09 21.26
CA LEU A 161 6.56 -22.62 19.96
C LEU A 161 5.15 -22.03 20.06
N ASN A 162 4.27 -22.55 20.92
CA ASN A 162 2.96 -21.94 21.20
C ASN A 162 3.12 -20.54 21.81
N GLU A 163 4.03 -20.37 22.77
CA GLU A 163 4.31 -19.08 23.39
C GLU A 163 4.88 -18.07 22.39
N LEU A 164 5.79 -18.51 21.51
CA LEU A 164 6.32 -17.67 20.44
C LEU A 164 5.24 -17.27 19.43
N GLU A 165 4.38 -18.21 19.03
CA GLU A 165 3.26 -17.94 18.12
C GLU A 165 2.28 -16.91 18.70
N THR A 166 1.95 -16.99 19.99
CA THR A 166 1.06 -16.01 20.65
C THR A 166 1.69 -14.62 20.70
N LYS A 167 2.99 -14.52 21.03
CA LYS A 167 3.75 -13.25 20.97
C LYS A 167 3.79 -12.65 19.56
N LEU A 168 4.02 -13.48 18.54
CA LEU A 168 4.08 -13.03 17.14
C LEU A 168 2.70 -12.61 16.60
N SER A 169 1.64 -13.28 17.05
CA SER A 169 0.24 -12.99 16.68
C SER A 169 -0.32 -11.74 17.35
N ALA A 170 0.27 -11.29 18.46
CA ALA A 170 -0.19 -10.11 19.19
C ALA A 170 -0.24 -8.88 18.26
N PRO A 171 -1.26 -8.01 18.34
CA PRO A 171 -1.35 -6.82 17.48
C PRO A 171 -0.15 -5.89 17.68
N ILE A 172 0.25 -5.17 16.61
CA ILE A 172 1.32 -4.17 16.69
C ILE A 172 0.73 -2.91 17.31
N THR A 173 1.23 -2.51 18.48
CA THR A 173 0.80 -1.29 19.16
C THR A 173 1.94 -0.29 19.17
N LEU A 174 1.80 0.78 18.38
CA LEU A 174 2.68 1.94 18.45
C LEU A 174 2.01 2.96 19.38
N LYS A 175 2.80 3.64 20.22
CA LYS A 175 2.29 4.70 21.10
C LYS A 175 2.36 6.07 20.45
N ASP A 176 3.44 6.32 19.71
CA ASP A 176 3.71 7.57 19.00
C ASP A 176 4.51 7.31 17.72
N VAL A 177 4.50 8.28 16.80
CA VAL A 177 5.39 8.30 15.62
C VAL A 177 6.75 8.87 16.04
N THR A 178 7.44 8.21 16.96
CA THR A 178 8.86 8.49 17.27
C THR A 178 9.79 7.32 16.95
N GLN A 179 11.01 7.60 16.50
CA GLN A 179 12.01 6.56 16.21
C GLN A 179 12.25 5.66 17.43
N SER A 180 12.20 6.22 18.64
CA SER A 180 12.31 5.46 19.89
C SER A 180 11.20 4.41 20.06
N ALA A 181 9.97 4.68 19.61
CA ALA A 181 8.87 3.73 19.68
C ALA A 181 9.07 2.57 18.70
N LEU A 182 9.56 2.87 17.48
CA LEU A 182 9.97 1.84 16.52
C LEU A 182 11.12 0.99 17.06
N ASP A 183 12.17 1.63 17.58
CA ASP A 183 13.35 0.94 18.10
C ASP A 183 12.98 -0.02 19.23
N THR A 184 12.05 0.38 20.12
CA THR A 184 11.53 -0.49 21.19
C THR A 184 10.86 -1.75 20.63
N LEU A 185 9.97 -1.61 19.64
CA LEU A 185 9.32 -2.76 18.98
C LEU A 185 10.32 -3.64 18.23
N LEU A 186 11.35 -3.05 17.62
CA LEU A 186 12.41 -3.79 16.94
C LEU A 186 13.30 -4.54 17.94
N VAL A 187 13.56 -3.96 19.12
CA VAL A 187 14.27 -4.65 20.21
C VAL A 187 13.44 -5.83 20.71
N ASP A 188 12.15 -5.66 20.96
CA ASP A 188 11.25 -6.76 21.37
C ASP A 188 11.18 -7.85 20.30
N HIS A 189 11.08 -7.47 19.02
CA HIS A 189 11.15 -8.41 17.89
C HIS A 189 12.50 -9.14 17.83
N SER A 190 13.61 -8.43 18.05
CA SER A 190 14.95 -9.04 18.07
C SER A 190 15.13 -10.05 19.20
N ALA A 191 14.51 -9.80 20.37
CA ALA A 191 14.49 -10.75 21.48
C ALA A 191 13.73 -12.02 21.12
N ILE A 192 12.59 -11.89 20.42
CA ILE A 192 11.84 -13.05 19.89
C ILE A 192 12.67 -13.79 18.83
N SER A 193 13.33 -13.07 17.91
CA SER A 193 14.21 -13.67 16.90
C SER A 193 15.34 -14.48 17.55
N ARG A 194 15.96 -13.95 18.61
CA ARG A 194 16.99 -14.68 19.36
C ARG A 194 16.45 -15.94 20.03
N GLN A 195 15.24 -15.89 20.60
CA GLN A 195 14.60 -17.09 21.16
C GLN A 195 14.34 -18.14 20.08
N ILE A 196 13.97 -17.73 18.87
CA ILE A 196 13.85 -18.64 17.72
C ILE A 196 15.21 -19.24 17.37
N ASP A 197 16.28 -18.45 17.28
CA ASP A 197 17.62 -18.97 17.00
C ASP A 197 18.09 -20.00 18.03
N GLU A 198 17.81 -19.75 19.31
CA GLU A 198 18.08 -20.71 20.40
C GLU A 198 17.27 -22.01 20.24
N GLN A 199 16.00 -21.92 19.85
CA GLN A 199 15.16 -23.08 19.59
C GLN A 199 15.54 -23.83 18.30
N SER A 200 16.16 -23.18 17.32
CA SER A 200 16.63 -23.81 16.08
C SER A 200 17.61 -24.95 16.36
N GLY A 201 18.55 -24.74 17.29
CA GLY A 201 19.49 -25.76 17.73
C GLY A 201 18.79 -26.96 18.38
N VAL A 202 17.81 -26.70 19.24
CA VAL A 202 17.03 -27.73 19.94
C VAL A 202 16.22 -28.58 18.96
N VAL A 203 15.49 -27.94 18.03
CA VAL A 203 14.70 -28.64 17.01
C VAL A 203 15.60 -29.49 16.11
N SER A 204 16.77 -28.97 15.71
CA SER A 204 17.74 -29.72 14.90
C SER A 204 18.27 -30.95 15.64
N GLN A 205 18.60 -30.81 16.92
CA GLN A 205 19.01 -31.94 17.77
C GLN A 205 17.88 -32.98 17.92
N LEU A 206 16.63 -32.54 18.05
CA LEU A 206 15.48 -33.44 18.13
C LEU A 206 15.24 -34.21 16.83
N LEU A 207 15.38 -33.56 15.67
CA LEU A 207 15.29 -34.22 14.37
C LEU A 207 16.37 -35.29 14.22
N ASN A 208 17.64 -34.96 14.52
CA ASN A 208 18.75 -35.90 14.45
C ASN A 208 18.56 -37.09 15.42
N THR A 209 18.15 -36.81 16.66
CA THR A 209 17.89 -37.87 17.65
C THR A 209 16.71 -38.74 17.25
N SER A 210 15.69 -38.17 16.61
CA SER A 210 14.55 -38.92 16.08
C SER A 210 14.96 -39.81 14.91
N GLU A 211 15.83 -39.34 14.01
CA GLU A 211 16.37 -40.15 12.91
C GLU A 211 17.14 -41.36 13.43
N LEU A 212 18.09 -41.14 14.36
CA LEU A 212 18.84 -42.21 15.01
C LEU A 212 17.93 -43.22 15.73
N PHE A 213 16.90 -42.72 16.42
CA PHE A 213 15.89 -43.56 17.08
C PHE A 213 15.09 -44.42 16.09
N LEU A 214 14.77 -43.89 14.90
CA LEU A 214 14.06 -44.63 13.86
C LEU A 214 14.95 -45.72 13.26
N THR A 215 16.22 -45.41 12.98
CA THR A 215 17.21 -46.42 12.55
C THR A 215 17.36 -47.53 13.59
N ASP A 216 17.41 -47.17 14.87
CA ASP A 216 17.44 -48.14 15.98
C ASP A 216 16.18 -49.01 16.03
N CYS A 217 15.00 -48.43 15.79
CA CYS A 217 13.75 -49.18 15.72
C CYS A 217 13.72 -50.14 14.53
N GLU A 218 14.15 -49.70 13.34
CA GLU A 218 14.22 -50.52 12.14
C GLU A 218 15.18 -51.70 12.31
N GLY A 219 16.39 -51.44 12.83
CA GLY A 219 17.39 -52.48 13.09
C GLY A 219 16.97 -53.53 14.12
N ASN A 220 15.95 -53.25 14.94
CA ASN A 220 15.46 -54.15 15.99
C ASN A 220 14.06 -54.73 15.73
N GLY A 221 13.47 -54.50 14.55
CA GLY A 221 12.13 -55.01 14.20
C GLY A 221 10.98 -54.27 14.90
N LEU A 222 11.20 -53.02 15.32
CA LEU A 222 10.25 -52.18 16.07
C LEU A 222 9.69 -51.01 15.23
N ARG A 223 9.61 -51.16 13.91
CA ARG A 223 9.24 -50.07 12.98
C ARG A 223 7.95 -49.33 13.36
N GLU A 224 6.83 -50.04 13.57
CA GLU A 224 5.55 -49.40 13.91
C GLU A 224 5.59 -48.66 15.27
N TYR A 225 6.45 -49.11 16.19
CA TYR A 225 6.67 -48.43 17.45
C TYR A 225 7.38 -47.08 17.23
N GLY A 226 8.30 -47.03 16.26
CA GLY A 226 8.93 -45.80 15.79
C GLY A 226 7.95 -44.86 15.10
N GLU A 227 7.10 -45.35 14.19
CA GLU A 227 6.21 -44.52 13.36
C GLU A 227 5.29 -43.57 14.14
N ARG A 228 4.91 -43.91 15.38
CA ARG A 228 4.12 -43.01 16.25
C ARG A 228 4.84 -41.70 16.59
N ILE A 229 6.17 -41.68 16.57
CA ILE A 229 6.93 -40.44 16.83
C ILE A 229 6.91 -39.51 15.62
N LEU A 230 6.88 -40.07 14.41
CA LEU A 230 6.91 -39.32 13.16
C LEU A 230 5.75 -38.34 13.05
N VAL A 231 4.54 -38.76 13.47
CA VAL A 231 3.36 -37.87 13.45
C VAL A 231 3.60 -36.63 14.31
N ARG A 232 4.14 -36.80 15.53
CA ARG A 232 4.43 -35.67 16.42
C ARG A 232 5.58 -34.81 15.93
N LEU A 233 6.61 -35.43 15.36
CA LEU A 233 7.75 -34.74 14.78
C LEU A 233 7.33 -33.89 13.58
N ASN A 234 6.46 -34.41 12.71
CA ASN A 234 5.93 -33.68 11.55
C ASN A 234 5.08 -32.48 11.99
N ILE A 235 4.26 -32.63 13.04
CA ILE A 235 3.49 -31.51 13.61
C ILE A 235 4.43 -30.43 14.17
N LEU A 236 5.50 -30.85 14.87
CA LEU A 236 6.50 -29.94 15.40
C LEU A 236 7.24 -29.20 14.27
N ASP A 237 7.68 -29.90 13.23
CA ASP A 237 8.36 -29.32 12.07
C ASP A 237 7.47 -28.33 11.31
N ALA A 238 6.20 -28.68 11.08
CA ALA A 238 5.23 -27.78 10.46
C ALA A 238 5.04 -26.49 11.29
N LYS A 239 4.90 -26.62 12.61
CA LYS A 239 4.75 -25.48 13.52
C LYS A 239 6.02 -24.64 13.59
N TRP A 240 7.19 -25.27 13.59
CA TRP A 240 8.47 -24.59 13.57
C TRP A 240 8.62 -23.68 12.34
N LYS A 241 8.33 -24.23 11.14
CA LYS A 241 8.31 -23.47 9.89
C LYS A 241 7.35 -22.29 9.94
N GLN A 242 6.14 -22.50 10.46
CA GLN A 242 5.13 -21.45 10.64
C GLN A 242 5.65 -20.31 11.54
N VAL A 243 6.28 -20.64 12.69
CA VAL A 243 6.81 -19.63 13.62
C VAL A 243 7.94 -18.81 12.97
N ILE A 244 8.82 -19.44 12.19
CA ILE A 244 9.87 -18.73 11.44
C ILE A 244 9.24 -17.75 10.43
N GLU A 245 8.25 -18.21 9.66
CA GLU A 245 7.56 -17.38 8.68
C GLU A 245 6.86 -16.20 9.36
N MET A 246 6.14 -16.45 10.45
CA MET A 246 5.48 -15.41 11.24
C MET A 246 6.47 -14.38 11.79
N CYS A 247 7.65 -14.82 12.24
CA CYS A 247 8.70 -13.92 12.72
C CYS A 247 9.19 -12.97 11.61
N ALA A 248 9.45 -13.50 10.42
CA ALA A 248 9.86 -12.72 9.27
C ALA A 248 8.77 -11.73 8.83
N LEU A 249 7.52 -12.21 8.71
CA LEU A 249 6.37 -11.39 8.35
C LEU A 249 6.10 -10.28 9.38
N LYS A 250 6.27 -10.58 10.67
CA LYS A 250 6.05 -9.61 11.75
C LYS A 250 6.99 -8.41 11.63
N LYS A 251 8.28 -8.63 11.34
CA LYS A 251 9.25 -7.56 11.14
C LYS A 251 8.86 -6.64 9.98
N THR A 252 8.52 -7.24 8.84
CA THR A 252 8.07 -6.50 7.66
C THR A 252 6.81 -5.69 7.96
N LYS A 253 5.84 -6.28 8.67
CA LYS A 253 4.63 -5.59 9.12
C LYS A 253 4.96 -4.40 10.03
N ILE A 254 5.83 -4.55 11.02
CA ILE A 254 6.25 -3.45 11.92
C ILE A 254 6.80 -2.27 11.10
N ILE A 255 7.72 -2.52 10.18
CA ILE A 255 8.35 -1.48 9.36
C ILE A 255 7.34 -0.83 8.40
N ALA A 256 6.48 -1.63 7.76
CA ALA A 256 5.43 -1.12 6.88
C ALA A 256 4.43 -0.24 7.64
N THR A 257 3.97 -0.70 8.81
CA THR A 257 3.08 0.07 9.71
C THR A 257 3.68 1.41 10.05
N TRP A 258 4.94 1.40 10.49
CA TRP A 258 5.67 2.59 10.88
C TRP A 258 5.79 3.59 9.72
N THR A 259 6.12 3.08 8.53
CA THR A 259 6.26 3.90 7.32
C THR A 259 4.93 4.54 6.93
N LEU A 260 3.84 3.78 6.94
CA LEU A 260 2.49 4.28 6.66
C LEU A 260 2.07 5.35 7.69
N LEU A 261 2.31 5.11 8.99
CA LEU A 261 2.03 6.07 10.04
C LEU A 261 2.81 7.37 9.84
N GLY A 262 4.10 7.28 9.50
CA GLY A 262 4.92 8.46 9.21
C GLY A 262 4.47 9.23 7.97
N GLN A 263 3.99 8.54 6.94
CA GLN A 263 3.41 9.18 5.75
C GLN A 263 2.11 9.93 6.09
N VAL A 264 1.22 9.31 6.86
CA VAL A 264 -0.04 9.95 7.29
C VAL A 264 0.23 11.13 8.22
N ASP A 265 1.10 10.97 9.21
CA ASP A 265 1.46 12.05 10.13
C ASP A 265 2.02 13.27 9.38
N LYS A 266 2.92 13.02 8.42
CA LYS A 266 3.47 14.06 7.56
C LYS A 266 2.40 14.74 6.70
N LEU A 267 1.54 13.97 6.03
CA LEU A 267 0.48 14.54 5.19
C LEU A 267 -0.52 15.35 6.01
N VAL A 268 -0.89 14.86 7.20
CA VAL A 268 -1.76 15.59 8.12
C VAL A 268 -1.12 16.91 8.53
N HIS A 269 0.15 16.88 8.96
CA HIS A 269 0.89 18.08 9.33
C HIS A 269 1.01 19.10 8.18
N ASP A 270 1.36 18.63 6.98
CA ASP A 270 1.55 19.48 5.80
C ASP A 270 0.23 20.16 5.35
N GLN A 271 -0.93 19.52 5.57
CA GLN A 271 -2.24 20.03 5.14
C GLN A 271 -3.03 20.76 6.23
N GLU A 272 -2.69 20.60 7.51
CA GLU A 272 -3.41 21.20 8.64
C GLU A 272 -3.53 22.73 8.51
N GLN A 273 -2.42 23.40 8.20
CA GLN A 273 -2.41 24.86 8.05
C GLN A 273 -3.25 25.33 6.86
N TRP A 274 -3.20 24.63 5.73
CA TRP A 274 -4.01 24.97 4.57
C TRP A 274 -5.50 24.79 4.86
N LEU A 275 -5.87 23.67 5.48
CA LEU A 275 -7.25 23.37 5.83
C LEU A 275 -7.83 24.47 6.74
N SER A 276 -7.12 24.81 7.82
CA SER A 276 -7.54 25.87 8.75
C SER A 276 -7.69 27.23 8.06
N ALA A 277 -6.79 27.55 7.12
CA ALA A 277 -6.88 28.77 6.34
C ALA A 277 -8.12 28.79 5.43
N GLN A 278 -8.48 27.68 4.79
CA GLN A 278 -9.67 27.60 3.94
C GLN A 278 -10.96 27.62 4.76
N GLU A 279 -11.00 26.95 5.92
CA GLU A 279 -12.14 27.03 6.83
C GLU A 279 -12.40 28.47 7.28
N THR A 280 -11.35 29.18 7.66
CA THR A 280 -11.44 30.59 8.07
C THR A 280 -11.92 31.47 6.93
N LYS A 281 -11.32 31.32 5.73
CA LYS A 281 -11.74 32.06 4.52
C LYS A 281 -13.22 31.81 4.18
N LEU A 282 -13.68 30.56 4.20
CA LEU A 282 -15.08 30.25 3.92
C LEU A 282 -16.01 30.87 4.96
N THR A 283 -15.68 30.79 6.24
CA THR A 283 -16.49 31.42 7.29
C THR A 283 -16.56 32.95 7.14
N ASP A 284 -15.46 33.60 6.75
CA ASP A 284 -15.44 35.03 6.46
C ASP A 284 -16.30 35.37 5.23
N LEU A 285 -16.19 34.60 4.14
CA LEU A 285 -17.00 34.79 2.93
C LEU A 285 -18.49 34.53 3.19
N GLU A 286 -18.84 33.52 4.00
CA GLU A 286 -20.22 33.23 4.43
C GLU A 286 -20.81 34.42 5.20
N ALA A 287 -20.04 35.02 6.11
CA ALA A 287 -20.45 36.21 6.87
C ALA A 287 -20.61 37.45 5.96
N GLN A 288 -19.69 37.63 5.01
CA GLN A 288 -19.74 38.72 4.03
C GLN A 288 -20.92 38.57 3.07
N ALA A 289 -21.19 37.38 2.54
CA ALA A 289 -22.28 37.14 1.61
C ALA A 289 -23.66 37.56 2.14
N THR A 290 -23.85 37.51 3.47
CA THR A 290 -25.11 37.89 4.13
C THR A 290 -25.23 39.40 4.39
N SER A 291 -24.12 40.13 4.47
CA SER A 291 -24.08 41.52 4.95
C SER A 291 -23.55 42.53 3.93
N ALA A 292 -22.87 42.08 2.88
CA ALA A 292 -22.17 42.91 1.93
C ALA A 292 -23.12 43.57 0.89
N PRO A 293 -22.78 44.77 0.40
CA PRO A 293 -23.54 45.46 -0.63
C PRO A 293 -23.41 44.77 -2.01
N LEU A 294 -24.42 44.93 -2.86
CA LEU A 294 -24.54 44.25 -4.16
C LEU A 294 -23.29 44.32 -5.06
N HIS A 295 -22.61 45.47 -5.12
CA HIS A 295 -21.43 45.65 -5.95
C HIS A 295 -20.20 44.85 -5.48
N THR A 296 -20.18 44.39 -4.23
CA THR A 296 -19.11 43.55 -3.68
C THR A 296 -19.40 42.06 -3.78
N LEU A 297 -20.67 41.67 -3.97
CA LEU A 297 -21.06 40.26 -4.07
C LEU A 297 -20.43 39.55 -5.27
N GLU A 298 -20.14 40.26 -6.37
CA GLU A 298 -19.42 39.67 -7.51
C GLU A 298 -17.96 39.34 -7.19
N VAL A 299 -17.29 40.16 -6.36
CA VAL A 299 -15.94 39.91 -5.88
C VAL A 299 -15.93 38.72 -4.94
N ILE A 300 -16.86 38.69 -3.98
CA ILE A 300 -17.04 37.58 -3.02
C ILE A 300 -17.33 36.26 -3.77
N ARG A 301 -18.11 36.30 -4.87
CA ARG A 301 -18.32 35.13 -5.73
C ARG A 301 -17.05 34.68 -6.42
N GLY A 302 -16.22 35.62 -6.90
CA GLY A 302 -14.89 35.31 -7.45
C GLY A 302 -14.03 34.59 -6.43
N ASP A 303 -13.89 35.18 -5.23
CA ASP A 303 -13.10 34.59 -4.14
C ASP A 303 -13.62 33.20 -3.73
N ALA A 304 -14.94 32.99 -3.70
CA ALA A 304 -15.53 31.68 -3.42
C ALA A 304 -15.26 30.65 -4.52
N LEU A 305 -15.24 31.07 -5.79
CA LEU A 305 -14.87 30.18 -6.90
C LEU A 305 -13.37 29.83 -6.86
N ASP A 306 -12.51 30.79 -6.51
CA ASP A 306 -11.08 30.54 -6.32
C ASP A 306 -10.83 29.51 -5.20
N VAL A 307 -11.56 29.62 -4.07
CA VAL A 307 -11.54 28.61 -3.00
C VAL A 307 -12.01 27.25 -3.50
N GLN A 308 -13.05 27.21 -4.34
CA GLN A 308 -13.56 25.97 -4.92
C GLN A 308 -12.53 25.29 -5.85
N GLU A 309 -11.80 26.07 -6.64
CA GLU A 309 -10.72 25.59 -7.50
C GLU A 309 -9.53 25.09 -6.66
N ASP A 310 -9.14 25.84 -5.62
CA ASP A 310 -8.09 25.47 -4.66
C ASP A 310 -8.37 24.14 -3.94
N ILE A 311 -9.64 23.88 -3.60
CA ILE A 311 -10.09 22.60 -3.03
C ILE A 311 -9.94 21.49 -4.08
N GLY A 312 -10.45 21.70 -5.30
CA GLY A 312 -10.38 20.72 -6.38
C GLY A 312 -8.94 20.38 -6.80
N ALA A 313 -8.03 21.35 -6.77
CA ALA A 313 -6.60 21.14 -7.07
C ALA A 313 -5.92 20.16 -6.11
N ARG A 314 -6.49 19.91 -4.93
CA ARG A 314 -5.95 18.98 -3.92
C ARG A 314 -6.76 17.69 -3.75
N ASP A 315 -7.74 17.40 -4.62
CA ASP A 315 -8.55 16.17 -4.56
C ASP A 315 -7.68 14.90 -4.56
N LEU A 316 -6.59 14.87 -5.33
CA LEU A 316 -5.65 13.73 -5.35
C LEU A 316 -4.96 13.51 -3.99
N LEU A 317 -4.67 14.58 -3.25
CA LEU A 317 -4.07 14.49 -1.92
C LEU A 317 -5.09 13.94 -0.90
N LEU A 318 -6.36 14.33 -1.04
CA LEU A 318 -7.46 13.79 -0.23
C LEU A 318 -7.64 12.29 -0.48
N GLU A 319 -7.68 11.85 -1.74
CA GLU A 319 -7.75 10.43 -2.11
C GLU A 319 -6.55 9.64 -1.57
N THR A 320 -5.35 10.23 -1.62
CA THR A 320 -4.14 9.60 -1.07
C THR A 320 -4.25 9.44 0.45
N LEU A 321 -4.68 10.48 1.17
CA LEU A 321 -4.87 10.42 2.61
C LEU A 321 -5.96 9.41 3.01
N GLU A 322 -7.07 9.35 2.25
CA GLU A 322 -8.15 8.38 2.45
C GLU A 322 -7.65 6.94 2.23
N SER A 323 -6.89 6.70 1.16
CA SER A 323 -6.29 5.38 0.89
C SER A 323 -5.32 4.96 2.01
N LEU A 324 -4.47 5.87 2.47
CA LEU A 324 -3.54 5.57 3.56
C LEU A 324 -4.26 5.36 4.90
N TYR A 325 -5.29 6.15 5.19
CA TYR A 325 -6.11 6.02 6.40
C TYR A 325 -6.89 4.69 6.40
N THR A 326 -7.48 4.31 5.27
CA THR A 326 -8.19 3.03 5.14
C THR A 326 -7.23 1.84 5.28
N GLU A 327 -6.08 1.87 4.62
CA GLU A 327 -5.04 0.85 4.77
C GLU A 327 -4.56 0.73 6.23
N LEU A 328 -4.37 1.87 6.90
CA LEU A 328 -4.02 1.90 8.31
C LEU A 328 -5.11 1.30 9.20
N SER A 329 -6.37 1.67 8.98
CA SER A 329 -7.51 1.19 9.78
C SER A 329 -7.80 -0.30 9.60
N ALA A 330 -7.58 -0.84 8.40
CA ALA A 330 -7.81 -2.25 8.09
C ALA A 330 -6.73 -3.15 8.68
N ASN A 331 -5.47 -2.68 8.70
CA ASN A 331 -4.33 -3.47 9.15
C ASN A 331 -4.00 -3.29 10.64
N TYR A 332 -4.42 -2.17 11.25
CA TYR A 332 -4.00 -1.78 12.60
C TYR A 332 -5.18 -1.28 13.45
N LEU A 333 -5.61 -2.14 14.37
CA LEU A 333 -6.87 -2.03 15.13
C LEU A 333 -6.84 -1.11 16.37
N THR A 334 -5.91 -0.16 16.48
CA THR A 334 -5.86 0.75 17.64
C THR A 334 -6.21 2.20 17.25
N PRO A 335 -7.51 2.57 17.28
CA PRO A 335 -7.99 3.92 16.99
C PRO A 335 -7.59 4.97 18.05
N ASP A 336 -6.94 4.55 19.14
CA ASP A 336 -6.53 5.44 20.24
C ASP A 336 -5.25 6.24 19.95
N MET A 337 -4.60 6.01 18.81
CA MET A 337 -3.43 6.79 18.42
C MET A 337 -3.83 8.19 17.95
N ARG A 338 -3.12 9.21 18.45
CA ARG A 338 -3.33 10.61 18.06
C ARG A 338 -3.28 10.85 16.55
N VAL A 339 -2.36 10.19 15.84
CA VAL A 339 -2.23 10.34 14.38
C VAL A 339 -3.49 9.87 13.65
N PHE A 340 -4.11 8.78 14.09
CA PHE A 340 -5.39 8.33 13.54
C PHE A 340 -6.51 9.33 13.81
N GLN A 341 -6.57 9.87 15.03
CA GLN A 341 -7.57 10.89 15.40
C GLN A 341 -7.41 12.17 14.58
N ASN A 342 -6.17 12.66 14.45
CA ASN A 342 -5.84 13.86 13.68
C ASN A 342 -6.14 13.66 12.18
N ALA A 343 -5.79 12.50 11.61
CA ALA A 343 -6.11 12.16 10.24
C ALA A 343 -7.64 12.10 10.02
N HIS A 344 -8.37 11.49 10.95
CA HIS A 344 -9.82 11.41 10.88
C HIS A 344 -10.49 12.80 10.97
N SER A 345 -10.04 13.66 11.90
CA SER A 345 -10.56 15.02 12.02
C SER A 345 -10.26 15.85 10.77
N LEU A 346 -9.05 15.73 10.22
CA LEU A 346 -8.64 16.44 9.02
C LEU A 346 -9.44 15.99 7.79
N LEU A 347 -9.63 14.68 7.60
CA LEU A 347 -10.49 14.13 6.54
C LEU A 347 -11.92 14.66 6.67
N THR A 348 -12.50 14.61 7.88
CA THR A 348 -13.88 15.06 8.12
C THR A 348 -14.06 16.54 7.78
N ALA A 349 -13.13 17.39 8.22
CA ALA A 349 -13.13 18.81 7.91
C ALA A 349 -12.96 19.07 6.40
N TRP A 350 -12.05 18.34 5.75
CA TRP A 350 -11.81 18.48 4.30
C TRP A 350 -13.04 18.12 3.48
N TYR A 351 -13.73 17.00 3.77
CA TYR A 351 -14.97 16.63 3.09
C TYR A 351 -16.09 17.66 3.30
N ALA A 352 -16.08 18.40 4.41
CA ALA A 352 -17.08 19.44 4.67
C ALA A 352 -16.85 20.72 3.83
N LEU A 353 -15.64 20.99 3.33
CA LEU A 353 -15.32 22.21 2.58
C LEU A 353 -16.08 22.32 1.26
N ARG A 354 -16.05 21.27 0.43
CA ARG A 354 -16.66 21.30 -0.92
C ARG A 354 -18.18 21.56 -0.88
N PRO A 355 -18.97 20.86 -0.04
CA PRO A 355 -20.39 21.15 0.13
C PRO A 355 -20.65 22.58 0.62
N ARG A 356 -19.90 23.06 1.63
CA ARG A 356 -20.03 24.43 2.16
C ARG A 356 -19.77 25.48 1.09
N CYS A 357 -18.66 25.36 0.37
CA CYS A 357 -18.31 26.26 -0.72
C CYS A 357 -19.36 26.25 -1.85
N SER A 358 -19.87 25.07 -2.21
CA SER A 358 -20.91 24.94 -3.24
C SER A 358 -22.23 25.61 -2.82
N GLN A 359 -22.61 25.49 -1.55
CA GLN A 359 -23.78 26.18 -1.00
C GLN A 359 -23.60 27.70 -1.01
N LEU A 360 -22.42 28.20 -0.67
CA LEU A 360 -22.10 29.63 -0.72
C LEU A 360 -22.17 30.17 -2.15
N VAL A 361 -21.56 29.49 -3.13
CA VAL A 361 -21.61 29.88 -4.54
C VAL A 361 -23.04 29.87 -5.07
N SER A 362 -23.84 28.86 -4.69
CA SER A 362 -25.27 28.79 -5.04
C SER A 362 -26.08 29.97 -4.45
N LEU A 363 -25.83 30.31 -3.19
CA LEU A 363 -26.42 31.47 -2.53
C LEU A 363 -26.06 32.77 -3.28
N LEU A 364 -24.78 32.99 -3.55
CA LEU A 364 -24.28 34.18 -4.25
C LEU A 364 -24.87 34.30 -5.66
N ASN A 365 -24.98 33.19 -6.40
CA ASN A 365 -25.63 33.19 -7.72
C ASN A 365 -27.12 33.56 -7.64
N THR A 366 -27.82 33.07 -6.60
CA THR A 366 -29.23 33.40 -6.35
C THR A 366 -29.40 34.89 -6.01
N LEU A 367 -28.46 35.47 -5.27
CA LEU A 367 -28.47 36.90 -4.91
C LEU A 367 -28.12 37.80 -6.11
N LEU A 368 -27.16 37.38 -6.95
CA LEU A 368 -26.65 38.16 -8.09
C LEU A 368 -27.50 38.05 -9.35
N SER A 369 -28.17 36.93 -9.63
CA SER A 369 -28.94 36.73 -10.88
C SER A 369 -29.98 37.84 -11.14
N PRO A 370 -30.84 38.23 -10.17
CA PRO A 370 -31.80 39.31 -10.39
C PRO A 370 -31.13 40.67 -10.69
N TRP A 371 -29.97 40.92 -10.07
CA TRP A 371 -29.21 42.15 -10.26
C TRP A 371 -28.55 42.19 -11.64
N GLN A 372 -27.94 41.08 -12.08
CA GLN A 372 -27.33 40.98 -13.40
C GLN A 372 -28.37 41.09 -14.52
N GLU A 373 -29.55 40.47 -14.36
CA GLU A 373 -30.68 40.62 -15.27
C GLU A 373 -31.17 42.07 -15.33
N PHE A 374 -31.34 42.73 -14.18
CA PHE A 374 -31.72 44.14 -14.14
C PHE A 374 -30.67 45.05 -14.78
N SER A 375 -29.39 44.89 -14.44
CA SER A 375 -28.30 45.72 -14.96
C SER A 375 -28.15 45.59 -16.49
N SER A 376 -28.33 44.38 -17.03
CA SER A 376 -28.35 44.14 -18.47
C SER A 376 -29.56 44.82 -19.13
N GLN A 377 -30.76 44.63 -18.59
CA GLN A 377 -31.98 45.28 -19.10
C GLN A 377 -31.92 46.80 -19.01
N HIS A 378 -31.39 47.34 -17.91
CA HIS A 378 -31.15 48.77 -17.74
C HIS A 378 -30.23 49.30 -18.84
N SER A 379 -29.08 48.64 -19.06
CA SER A 379 -28.11 49.07 -20.07
C SER A 379 -28.72 49.07 -21.49
N LEU A 380 -29.45 48.02 -21.86
CA LEU A 380 -30.15 47.94 -23.14
C LEU A 380 -31.22 49.03 -23.29
N LEU A 381 -31.98 49.28 -22.23
CA LEU A 381 -33.03 50.29 -22.21
C LEU A 381 -32.47 51.71 -22.36
N ILE A 382 -31.37 52.04 -21.65
CA ILE A 382 -30.70 53.33 -21.78
C ILE A 382 -30.17 53.53 -23.21
N ILE A 383 -29.57 52.50 -23.83
CA ILE A 383 -29.11 52.57 -25.23
C ILE A 383 -30.30 52.84 -26.16
N LEU A 384 -31.40 52.10 -26.02
CA LEU A 384 -32.60 52.28 -26.84
C LEU A 384 -33.19 53.68 -26.69
N LEU A 385 -33.36 54.17 -25.44
CA LEU A 385 -33.88 55.51 -25.17
C LEU A 385 -32.94 56.59 -25.73
N SER A 386 -31.62 56.41 -25.62
CA SER A 386 -30.64 57.34 -26.19
C SER A 386 -30.67 57.36 -27.73
N GLN A 387 -30.91 56.21 -28.37
CA GLN A 387 -31.10 56.13 -29.83
C GLN A 387 -32.39 56.82 -30.27
N ILE A 388 -33.49 56.63 -29.53
CA ILE A 388 -34.75 57.33 -29.77
C ILE A 388 -34.54 58.83 -29.59
N ASP A 389 -33.83 59.26 -28.56
CA ASP A 389 -33.52 60.67 -28.29
C ASP A 389 -32.73 61.33 -29.44
N ALA A 390 -31.69 60.66 -29.93
CA ALA A 390 -30.89 61.15 -31.05
C ALA A 390 -31.73 61.28 -32.33
N ARG A 391 -32.53 60.26 -32.66
CA ARG A 391 -33.43 60.28 -33.83
C ARG A 391 -34.52 61.35 -33.68
N LEU A 392 -35.10 61.49 -32.49
CA LEU A 392 -36.12 62.50 -32.20
C LEU A 392 -35.57 63.92 -32.36
N THR A 393 -34.35 64.16 -31.89
CA THR A 393 -33.68 65.45 -32.04
C THR A 393 -33.48 65.80 -33.52
N SER A 394 -33.17 64.81 -34.37
CA SER A 394 -33.12 64.99 -35.83
C SER A 394 -34.51 65.29 -36.43
N CYS A 395 -35.56 64.57 -36.02
CA CYS A 395 -36.94 64.80 -36.48
C CYS A 395 -37.52 66.16 -35.99
N GLU A 396 -37.07 66.69 -34.85
CA GLU A 396 -37.47 68.01 -34.36
C GLU A 396 -36.98 69.14 -35.30
N LEU A 397 -35.78 68.98 -35.84
CA LEU A 397 -35.16 69.87 -36.84
C LEU A 397 -35.87 69.73 -38.20
N GLU A 398 -36.02 68.50 -38.70
CA GLU A 398 -36.67 68.17 -39.98
C GLU A 398 -37.80 67.15 -39.76
N PRO A 399 -39.08 67.57 -39.69
CA PRO A 399 -40.16 66.67 -39.33
C PRO A 399 -40.55 65.75 -40.48
N ASP A 400 -40.17 64.48 -40.36
CA ASP A 400 -40.68 63.39 -41.17
C ASP A 400 -41.76 62.60 -40.40
N ASN A 401 -42.96 62.51 -40.98
CA ASN A 401 -44.07 61.79 -40.36
C ASN A 401 -43.85 60.26 -40.36
N THR A 402 -43.07 59.70 -41.29
CA THR A 402 -42.76 58.27 -41.29
C THR A 402 -41.82 57.90 -40.15
N GLU A 403 -40.71 58.64 -40.00
CA GLU A 403 -39.81 58.48 -38.85
C GLU A 403 -40.50 58.74 -37.49
N LEU A 404 -41.42 59.70 -37.42
CA LEU A 404 -42.16 59.99 -36.18
C LEU A 404 -43.07 58.84 -35.75
N GLU A 405 -43.73 58.14 -36.68
CA GLU A 405 -44.53 56.94 -36.36
C GLU A 405 -43.65 55.75 -35.95
N GLU A 406 -42.49 55.56 -36.59
CA GLU A 406 -41.51 54.56 -36.16
C GLU A 406 -40.98 54.83 -34.74
N LEU A 407 -40.72 56.10 -34.40
CA LEU A 407 -40.29 56.48 -33.04
C LEU A 407 -41.38 56.23 -31.99
N LYS A 408 -42.66 56.44 -32.33
CA LYS A 408 -43.79 56.09 -31.46
C LYS A 408 -43.88 54.58 -31.23
N ASP A 409 -43.63 53.76 -32.26
CA ASP A 409 -43.62 52.31 -32.12
C ASP A 409 -42.42 51.81 -31.30
N LEU A 410 -41.24 52.39 -31.48
CA LEU A 410 -40.07 52.12 -30.64
C LEU A 410 -40.29 52.53 -29.17
N LEU A 411 -40.99 53.64 -28.92
CA LEU A 411 -41.40 54.04 -27.56
C LEU A 411 -42.39 53.05 -26.92
N LYS A 412 -43.29 52.42 -27.69
CA LYS A 412 -44.15 51.34 -27.19
C LYS A 412 -43.35 50.10 -26.80
N VAL A 413 -42.32 49.75 -27.58
CA VAL A 413 -41.39 48.67 -27.26
C VAL A 413 -40.63 48.99 -25.97
N ALA A 414 -40.07 50.20 -25.86
CA ALA A 414 -39.39 50.68 -24.65
C ALA A 414 -40.31 50.65 -23.42
N GLN A 415 -41.60 50.97 -23.57
CA GLN A 415 -42.58 50.86 -22.48
C GLN A 415 -42.77 49.42 -22.00
N GLY A 416 -42.73 48.44 -22.92
CA GLY A 416 -42.75 47.02 -22.59
C GLY A 416 -41.52 46.59 -21.80
N ASP A 417 -40.34 47.07 -22.19
CA ASP A 417 -39.08 46.74 -21.54
C ASP A 417 -38.89 47.45 -20.18
N ILE A 418 -39.41 48.68 -20.02
CA ILE A 418 -39.52 49.37 -18.72
C ILE A 418 -40.34 48.53 -17.73
N LYS A 419 -41.46 47.94 -18.17
CA LYS A 419 -42.27 47.07 -17.29
C LYS A 419 -41.50 45.82 -16.86
N LYS A 420 -40.70 45.24 -17.75
CA LYS A 420 -39.82 44.09 -17.44
C LYS A 420 -38.72 44.49 -16.45
N ALA A 421 -38.03 45.60 -16.69
CA ALA A 421 -36.99 46.12 -15.80
C ALA A 421 -37.55 46.42 -14.39
N ASN A 422 -38.71 47.09 -14.31
CA ASN A 422 -39.40 47.37 -13.05
C ASN A 422 -39.84 46.08 -12.31
N ALA A 423 -40.18 45.01 -13.04
CA ALA A 423 -40.46 43.71 -12.42
C ALA A 423 -39.18 43.07 -11.83
N GLN A 424 -38.03 43.22 -12.48
CA GLN A 424 -36.75 42.71 -11.97
C GLN A 424 -36.27 43.49 -10.75
N VAL A 425 -36.42 44.82 -10.75
CA VAL A 425 -36.14 45.67 -9.58
C VAL A 425 -36.89 45.21 -8.34
N LYS A 426 -38.15 44.80 -8.47
CA LYS A 426 -38.93 44.23 -7.35
C LYS A 426 -38.33 42.94 -6.80
N LYS A 427 -37.67 42.13 -7.64
CA LYS A 427 -36.95 40.94 -7.20
C LYS A 427 -35.63 41.32 -6.52
N VAL A 428 -34.87 42.26 -7.08
CA VAL A 428 -33.63 42.78 -6.48
C VAL A 428 -33.90 43.39 -5.10
N TYR A 429 -34.98 44.16 -4.92
CA TYR A 429 -35.31 44.75 -3.61
C TYR A 429 -35.62 43.74 -2.50
N LYS A 430 -35.94 42.48 -2.85
CA LYS A 430 -36.17 41.41 -1.87
C LYS A 430 -34.85 40.81 -1.38
N SER A 431 -33.80 40.84 -2.19
CA SER A 431 -32.50 40.25 -1.88
C SER A 431 -31.42 41.27 -1.50
N CYS A 432 -31.60 42.56 -1.80
CA CYS A 432 -30.58 43.58 -1.58
C CYS A 432 -30.54 44.15 -0.15
N GLN A 433 -29.38 44.67 0.24
CA GLN A 433 -29.22 45.42 1.48
C GLN A 433 -29.95 46.77 1.40
N LYS A 434 -30.22 47.37 2.58
CA LYS A 434 -30.87 48.70 2.65
C LYS A 434 -30.03 49.81 2.00
N THR A 435 -28.71 49.69 2.05
CA THR A 435 -27.73 50.61 1.46
C THR A 435 -27.83 50.67 -0.07
N ASP A 436 -28.12 49.53 -0.71
CA ASP A 436 -28.16 49.42 -2.18
C ASP A 436 -29.44 50.01 -2.78
N LYS A 437 -30.48 50.19 -1.97
CA LYS A 437 -31.78 50.69 -2.43
C LYS A 437 -31.68 52.06 -3.07
N GLY A 438 -30.83 52.94 -2.53
CA GLY A 438 -30.61 54.28 -3.08
C GLY A 438 -30.00 54.25 -4.48
N MET A 439 -28.98 53.41 -4.69
CA MET A 439 -28.35 53.23 -6.00
C MET A 439 -29.34 52.68 -7.03
N ILE A 440 -30.10 51.63 -6.68
CA ILE A 440 -31.09 51.02 -7.56
C ILE A 440 -32.19 52.04 -7.92
N GLN A 441 -32.66 52.84 -6.95
CA GLN A 441 -33.65 53.89 -7.22
C GLN A 441 -33.16 54.95 -8.20
N ASN A 442 -31.88 55.31 -8.15
CA ASN A 442 -31.32 56.29 -9.09
C ASN A 442 -31.28 55.73 -10.52
N LEU A 443 -30.87 54.47 -10.69
CA LEU A 443 -30.91 53.79 -11.99
C LEU A 443 -32.35 53.68 -12.54
N VAL A 444 -33.33 53.40 -11.66
CA VAL A 444 -34.75 53.39 -12.06
C VAL A 444 -35.22 54.76 -12.54
N LYS A 445 -34.88 55.81 -11.78
CA LYS A 445 -35.26 57.19 -12.14
C LYS A 445 -34.61 57.63 -13.45
N GLU A 446 -33.41 57.14 -13.77
CA GLU A 446 -32.70 57.50 -14.99
C GLU A 446 -33.51 57.16 -16.25
N TYR A 447 -33.89 55.90 -16.44
CA TYR A 447 -34.69 55.52 -17.61
C TYR A 447 -36.15 56.02 -17.53
N GLU A 448 -36.74 56.15 -16.34
CA GLU A 448 -38.12 56.67 -16.20
C GLU A 448 -38.22 58.14 -16.59
N ASN A 449 -37.22 58.95 -16.21
CA ASN A 449 -37.15 60.36 -16.58
C ASN A 449 -36.88 60.51 -18.08
N LEU A 450 -35.92 59.76 -18.63
CA LEU A 450 -35.64 59.77 -20.07
C LEU A 450 -36.86 59.37 -20.89
N TYR A 451 -37.57 58.31 -20.50
CA TYR A 451 -38.79 57.90 -21.18
C TYR A 451 -39.89 58.96 -21.11
N LYS A 452 -40.08 59.59 -19.95
CA LYS A 452 -41.10 60.63 -19.77
C LYS A 452 -40.82 61.87 -20.62
N ASP A 453 -39.56 62.30 -20.68
CA ASP A 453 -39.11 63.40 -21.53
C ASP A 453 -39.35 63.08 -23.02
N LEU A 454 -38.88 61.93 -23.49
CA LEU A 454 -39.06 61.48 -24.88
C LEU A 454 -40.53 61.34 -25.25
N TYR A 455 -41.36 60.80 -24.34
CA TYR A 455 -42.80 60.69 -24.58
C TYR A 455 -43.47 62.07 -24.71
N GLN A 456 -43.07 63.06 -23.92
CA GLN A 456 -43.58 64.42 -24.04
C GLN A 456 -43.11 65.08 -25.34
N ARG A 457 -41.81 64.94 -25.66
CA ARG A 457 -41.21 65.51 -26.87
C ARG A 457 -41.82 64.92 -28.15
N VAL A 458 -41.90 63.60 -28.29
CA VAL A 458 -42.52 62.92 -29.45
C VAL A 458 -43.97 63.36 -29.68
N ASN A 459 -44.73 63.62 -28.61
CA ASN A 459 -46.11 64.09 -28.73
C ASN A 459 -46.23 65.61 -28.98
N SER A 460 -45.16 66.36 -28.76
CA SER A 460 -45.10 67.81 -28.99
C SER A 460 -44.53 68.22 -30.35
N VAL A 461 -43.87 67.29 -31.07
CA VAL A 461 -43.37 67.54 -32.43
C VAL A 461 -44.57 67.79 -33.36
N PRO A 462 -44.69 69.00 -33.96
CA PRO A 462 -45.78 69.30 -34.87
C PRO A 462 -45.64 68.43 -36.12
N THR A 463 -46.74 67.79 -36.51
CA THR A 463 -46.78 67.01 -37.76
C THR A 463 -46.46 67.92 -38.95
N ALA A 464 -45.89 67.39 -40.03
CA ALA A 464 -45.44 68.20 -41.18
C ALA A 464 -46.52 69.13 -41.80
N LYS A 465 -47.80 68.92 -41.48
CA LYS A 465 -48.93 69.78 -41.87
C LYS A 465 -49.07 71.07 -41.04
N GLU A 466 -48.51 71.15 -39.83
CA GLU A 466 -48.64 72.31 -38.93
C GLU A 466 -47.50 73.33 -39.08
N LYS A 467 -46.29 72.93 -39.49
CA LYS A 467 -45.20 73.87 -39.82
C LYS A 467 -45.49 74.75 -41.05
N GLN A 468 -46.47 74.40 -41.90
CA GLN A 468 -46.87 75.26 -43.04
C GLN A 468 -47.61 76.54 -42.63
N VAL A 469 -48.09 76.69 -41.38
CA VAL A 469 -48.91 77.84 -40.96
C VAL A 469 -48.14 78.86 -40.08
N GLN A 470 -46.95 78.53 -39.58
CA GLN A 470 -46.21 79.42 -38.64
C GLN A 470 -44.86 79.97 -39.13
N VAL A 471 -44.49 79.79 -40.40
CA VAL A 471 -43.24 80.39 -40.97
C VAL A 471 -43.55 81.49 -41.98
N SER A 472 -44.49 82.39 -41.68
CA SER A 472 -44.74 83.61 -42.48
C SER A 472 -44.50 84.91 -41.72
N THR A 473 -43.84 84.86 -40.56
CA THR A 473 -43.41 86.06 -39.85
C THR A 473 -42.19 85.75 -39.01
N LEU A 474 -41.01 85.80 -39.64
CA LEU A 474 -39.78 86.41 -39.10
C LEU A 474 -38.67 86.22 -40.15
N ARG A 475 -38.36 87.32 -40.83
CA ARG A 475 -37.12 87.47 -41.60
C ARG A 475 -35.97 87.49 -40.59
N PHE A 476 -34.99 86.62 -40.78
CA PHE A 476 -33.64 86.89 -40.32
C PHE A 476 -32.73 87.07 -41.54
N GLU A 477 -32.03 88.19 -41.49
CA GLU A 477 -31.11 88.70 -42.50
C GLU A 477 -29.90 87.77 -42.62
N ARG A 478 -29.37 87.68 -43.83
CA ARG A 478 -28.09 87.00 -44.10
C ARG A 478 -26.97 87.83 -43.47
N ASP A 479 -26.57 87.47 -42.26
CA ASP A 479 -25.28 87.88 -41.75
C ASP A 479 -24.19 87.04 -42.41
N SER A 480 -23.48 87.71 -43.30
CA SER A 480 -22.21 87.28 -43.88
C SER A 480 -21.11 87.61 -42.88
N SER A 481 -20.86 86.70 -41.95
CA SER A 481 -19.72 86.79 -41.05
C SER A 481 -19.23 85.41 -40.63
N VAL A 482 -18.00 85.13 -41.07
CA VAL A 482 -17.06 84.13 -40.54
C VAL A 482 -17.42 82.67 -40.83
N GLN A 483 -17.25 82.26 -42.09
CA GLN A 483 -16.70 80.92 -42.32
C GLN A 483 -15.25 80.95 -41.82
N VAL A 484 -15.02 80.31 -40.66
CA VAL A 484 -13.69 79.86 -40.31
C VAL A 484 -13.40 78.71 -41.28
N ASP A 485 -12.47 78.91 -42.22
CA ASP A 485 -11.79 77.82 -42.89
C ASP A 485 -11.14 76.96 -41.80
N THR A 486 -11.82 75.91 -41.36
CA THR A 486 -11.30 74.91 -40.41
C THR A 486 -10.43 73.86 -41.13
N LEU A 487 -10.28 73.96 -42.44
CA LEU A 487 -9.36 73.14 -43.22
C LEU A 487 -7.99 73.81 -43.25
N LYS A 488 -7.01 73.16 -42.59
CA LYS A 488 -5.60 73.57 -42.65
C LYS A 488 -5.12 73.58 -44.10
N GLN A 489 -4.13 74.42 -44.43
CA GLN A 489 -3.56 74.38 -45.78
C GLN A 489 -2.89 73.01 -46.05
N PRO A 490 -2.87 72.50 -47.30
CA PRO A 490 -2.30 71.19 -47.63
C PRO A 490 -0.86 70.97 -47.12
N ASN A 491 -0.07 72.04 -47.05
CA ASN A 491 1.31 72.03 -46.54
C ASN A 491 1.40 71.77 -45.03
N GLU A 492 0.37 72.13 -44.26
CA GLU A 492 0.30 71.85 -42.82
C GLU A 492 -0.09 70.40 -42.57
N TYR A 493 -1.05 69.85 -43.34
CA TYR A 493 -1.38 68.43 -43.29
C TYR A 493 -0.19 67.54 -43.71
N LEU A 494 0.64 67.97 -44.67
CA LEU A 494 1.88 67.26 -45.02
C LEU A 494 2.91 67.29 -43.88
N ARG A 495 2.99 68.39 -43.13
CA ARG A 495 3.88 68.50 -41.96
C ARG A 495 3.38 67.64 -40.79
N ASP A 496 2.08 67.65 -40.55
CA ASP A 496 1.43 66.82 -39.53
C ASP A 496 1.55 65.33 -39.87
N LEU A 497 1.38 64.95 -41.15
CA LEU A 497 1.61 63.58 -41.63
C LEU A 497 3.06 63.15 -41.41
N LYS A 498 4.03 63.99 -41.77
CA LYS A 498 5.46 63.67 -41.59
C LYS A 498 5.82 63.50 -40.11
N HIS A 499 5.31 64.37 -39.24
CA HIS A 499 5.50 64.27 -37.80
C HIS A 499 4.84 62.99 -37.23
N ALA A 500 3.64 62.64 -37.70
CA ALA A 500 2.95 61.41 -37.29
C ALA A 500 3.73 60.16 -37.74
N LEU A 501 4.32 60.16 -38.94
CA LEU A 501 5.16 59.07 -39.44
C LEU A 501 6.44 58.89 -38.58
N GLU A 502 7.12 59.98 -38.24
CA GLU A 502 8.31 59.95 -37.36
C GLU A 502 7.96 59.48 -35.95
N THR A 503 6.87 59.98 -35.38
CA THR A 503 6.38 59.58 -34.05
C THR A 503 5.97 58.10 -34.02
N CYS A 504 5.33 57.61 -35.08
CA CYS A 504 4.94 56.21 -35.19
C CYS A 504 6.15 55.28 -35.30
N ARG A 505 7.20 55.68 -36.04
CA ARG A 505 8.48 54.94 -36.09
C ARG A 505 9.14 54.83 -34.73
N GLN A 506 9.24 55.93 -34.00
CA GLN A 506 9.81 55.92 -32.65
C GLN A 506 9.02 54.98 -31.70
N LYS A 507 7.68 55.00 -31.77
CA LYS A 507 6.84 54.09 -30.98
C LYS A 507 7.00 52.63 -31.42
N LEU A 508 7.14 52.36 -32.72
CA LEU A 508 7.43 51.02 -33.25
C LEU A 508 8.78 50.48 -32.77
N ASP A 509 9.82 51.31 -32.78
CA ASP A 509 11.15 50.94 -32.27
C ASP A 509 11.11 50.62 -30.78
N THR A 510 10.38 51.42 -29.99
CA THR A 510 10.18 51.11 -28.56
C THR A 510 9.39 49.82 -28.35
N LEU A 511 8.40 49.53 -29.20
CA LEU A 511 7.64 48.29 -29.16
C LEU A 511 8.50 47.08 -29.57
N ALA A 512 9.44 47.23 -30.50
CA ALA A 512 10.38 46.19 -30.89
C ALA A 512 11.41 45.91 -29.77
N ALA A 513 11.89 46.93 -29.07
CA ALA A 513 12.89 46.81 -28.01
C ALA A 513 12.36 46.29 -26.65
N LEU A 514 11.04 46.25 -26.44
CA LEU A 514 10.45 45.82 -25.16
C LEU A 514 10.55 44.29 -24.93
N PRO A 515 11.08 43.83 -23.78
CA PRO A 515 11.14 42.40 -23.45
C PRO A 515 9.75 41.78 -23.19
N ASN A 516 9.54 40.54 -23.61
CA ASN A 516 8.25 39.82 -23.58
C ASN A 516 7.61 39.62 -22.19
N ASN A 517 8.31 39.95 -21.10
CA ASN A 517 7.83 39.75 -19.72
C ASN A 517 6.95 40.90 -19.19
N LYS A 518 6.79 42.02 -19.93
CA LYS A 518 6.02 43.20 -19.49
C LYS A 518 4.68 43.38 -20.24
N LYS A 519 3.76 42.41 -20.10
CA LYS A 519 2.47 42.36 -20.82
C LYS A 519 1.69 43.68 -20.83
N LYS A 520 1.53 44.34 -19.67
CA LYS A 520 0.79 45.60 -19.53
C LYS A 520 1.42 46.76 -20.32
N GLN A 521 2.76 46.84 -20.31
CA GLN A 521 3.49 47.90 -21.02
C GLN A 521 3.46 47.65 -22.53
N THR A 522 3.62 46.39 -22.97
CA THR A 522 3.49 46.00 -24.39
C THR A 522 2.11 46.32 -24.96
N LEU A 523 1.02 46.02 -24.23
CA LEU A 523 -0.35 46.34 -24.64
C LEU A 523 -0.60 47.86 -24.75
N GLN A 524 -0.08 48.65 -23.81
CA GLN A 524 -0.19 50.11 -23.86
C GLN A 524 0.58 50.71 -25.05
N THR A 525 1.80 50.25 -25.32
CA THR A 525 2.58 50.72 -26.47
C THR A 525 1.96 50.27 -27.80
N MET A 526 1.37 49.06 -27.86
CA MET A 526 0.60 48.60 -29.02
C MET A 526 -0.62 49.48 -29.30
N ALA A 527 -1.41 49.82 -28.27
CA ALA A 527 -2.55 50.73 -28.42
C ALA A 527 -2.12 52.12 -28.89
N ALA A 528 -0.99 52.63 -28.38
CA ALA A 528 -0.42 53.91 -28.81
C ALA A 528 0.10 53.90 -30.27
N CYS A 529 0.64 52.78 -30.75
CA CYS A 529 1.01 52.59 -32.15
C CYS A 529 -0.23 52.50 -33.05
N GLN A 530 -1.27 51.78 -32.62
CA GLN A 530 -2.54 51.66 -33.34
C GLN A 530 -3.19 53.04 -33.54
N ALA A 531 -3.25 53.86 -32.49
CA ALA A 531 -3.80 55.22 -32.57
C ALA A 531 -3.02 56.10 -33.56
N SER A 532 -1.68 56.06 -33.52
CA SER A 532 -0.85 56.82 -34.47
C SER A 532 -1.00 56.33 -35.92
N ILE A 533 -1.29 55.05 -36.14
CA ILE A 533 -1.56 54.51 -37.48
C ILE A 533 -2.92 54.96 -38.01
N GLU A 534 -3.94 55.03 -37.16
CA GLU A 534 -5.25 55.56 -37.54
C GLU A 534 -5.16 57.05 -37.87
N GLU A 535 -4.36 57.81 -37.11
CA GLU A 535 -4.05 59.22 -37.40
C GLU A 535 -3.34 59.37 -38.75
N ILE A 536 -2.32 58.55 -39.06
CA ILE A 536 -1.63 58.55 -40.36
C ILE A 536 -2.60 58.23 -41.50
N LYS A 537 -3.46 57.22 -41.35
CA LYS A 537 -4.45 56.84 -42.38
C LYS A 537 -5.45 57.96 -42.63
N HIS A 538 -5.92 58.61 -41.57
CA HIS A 538 -6.85 59.73 -41.66
C HIS A 538 -6.21 60.95 -42.33
N LEU A 539 -4.98 61.32 -41.94
CA LEU A 539 -4.23 62.42 -42.58
C LEU A 539 -3.91 62.13 -44.05
N TYR A 540 -3.56 60.89 -44.38
CA TYR A 540 -3.33 60.46 -45.76
C TYR A 540 -4.61 60.52 -46.61
N SER A 541 -5.75 60.03 -46.10
CA SER A 541 -7.05 60.10 -46.78
C SER A 541 -7.49 61.56 -46.98
N LEU A 542 -7.31 62.44 -46.00
CA LEU A 542 -7.56 63.88 -46.14
C LEU A 542 -6.70 64.53 -47.24
N LEU A 543 -5.42 64.20 -47.32
CA LEU A 543 -4.50 64.75 -48.32
C LEU A 543 -4.83 64.30 -49.75
N VAL A 544 -5.30 63.06 -49.93
CA VAL A 544 -5.63 62.50 -51.26
C VAL A 544 -7.06 62.86 -51.69
N GLU A 545 -8.04 62.69 -50.81
CA GLU A 545 -9.47 62.85 -51.15
C GLU A 545 -9.94 64.30 -51.09
N GLN A 546 -9.45 65.08 -50.11
CA GLN A 546 -9.91 66.46 -49.91
C GLN A 546 -8.93 67.51 -50.47
N CYS A 547 -7.62 67.24 -50.46
CA CYS A 547 -6.61 68.18 -50.98
C CYS A 547 -6.14 67.86 -52.41
N GLY A 548 -6.54 66.72 -52.99
CA GLY A 548 -6.27 66.36 -54.40
C GLY A 548 -4.78 66.14 -54.74
N LEU A 549 -3.94 65.87 -53.76
CA LEU A 549 -2.50 65.63 -53.96
C LEU A 549 -2.25 64.27 -54.64
N THR A 550 -1.22 64.21 -55.49
CA THR A 550 -0.80 62.94 -56.10
C THR A 550 -0.21 62.00 -55.04
N PRO A 551 -0.33 60.66 -55.18
CA PRO A 551 0.11 59.70 -54.15
C PRO A 551 1.59 59.85 -53.75
N ASP A 552 2.46 60.22 -54.70
CA ASP A 552 3.88 60.47 -54.45
C ASP A 552 4.12 61.73 -53.61
N GLN A 553 3.27 62.75 -53.73
CA GLN A 553 3.34 63.97 -52.92
C GLN A 553 2.76 63.77 -51.50
N ALA A 554 1.93 62.75 -51.30
CA ALA A 554 1.33 62.39 -50.01
C ALA A 554 2.11 61.31 -49.24
N TYR A 555 3.39 61.10 -49.56
CA TYR A 555 4.27 60.12 -48.88
C TYR A 555 3.73 58.68 -48.89
N PHE A 556 3.00 58.26 -49.94
CA PHE A 556 2.36 56.94 -50.02
C PHE A 556 3.30 55.77 -49.72
N ASN A 557 4.52 55.78 -50.25
CA ASN A 557 5.50 54.73 -50.04
C ASN A 557 5.94 54.61 -48.57
N GLU A 558 6.05 55.72 -47.85
CA GLU A 558 6.44 55.74 -46.43
C GLU A 558 5.26 55.32 -45.53
N VAL A 559 4.04 55.74 -45.86
CA VAL A 559 2.81 55.32 -45.19
C VAL A 559 2.62 53.80 -45.33
N GLN A 560 2.78 53.25 -46.54
CA GLN A 560 2.67 51.80 -46.78
C GLN A 560 3.78 51.01 -46.08
N ALA A 561 5.01 51.52 -46.05
CA ALA A 561 6.11 50.88 -45.34
C ALA A 561 5.81 50.74 -43.83
N ILE A 562 5.36 51.81 -43.16
CA ILE A 562 5.04 51.80 -41.72
C ILE A 562 3.84 50.89 -41.41
N LEU A 563 2.82 50.86 -42.28
CA LEU A 563 1.68 49.95 -42.13
C LEU A 563 2.11 48.48 -42.23
N SER A 564 3.01 48.16 -43.15
CA SER A 564 3.55 46.81 -43.32
C SER A 564 4.42 46.39 -42.12
N GLU A 565 5.26 47.28 -41.63
CA GLU A 565 6.16 47.06 -40.51
C GLU A 565 5.38 46.83 -39.20
N TYR A 566 4.36 47.65 -38.94
CA TYR A 566 3.46 47.43 -37.81
C TYR A 566 2.67 46.12 -37.92
N GLY A 567 2.24 45.73 -39.12
CA GLY A 567 1.58 44.45 -39.36
C GLY A 567 2.47 43.26 -38.96
N ILE A 568 3.76 43.31 -39.29
CA ILE A 568 4.75 42.29 -38.93
C ILE A 568 5.00 42.28 -37.41
N VAL A 569 5.23 43.44 -36.80
CA VAL A 569 5.49 43.55 -35.35
C VAL A 569 4.27 43.10 -34.53
N ARG A 570 3.06 43.43 -34.97
CA ARG A 570 1.80 42.98 -34.36
C ARG A 570 1.62 41.46 -34.51
N ALA A 571 1.92 40.89 -35.68
CA ALA A 571 1.84 39.44 -35.90
C ALA A 571 2.80 38.67 -34.99
N ASN A 572 4.04 39.16 -34.81
CA ASN A 572 5.04 38.56 -33.92
C ASN A 572 4.66 38.64 -32.43
N ARG A 573 3.74 39.54 -32.06
CA ARG A 573 3.27 39.76 -30.68
C ARG A 573 1.85 39.22 -30.43
N LYS A 574 1.24 38.48 -31.37
CA LYS A 574 -0.13 37.90 -31.27
C LYS A 574 -0.37 36.96 -30.06
N ASN A 575 0.66 36.52 -29.36
CA ASN A 575 0.53 35.75 -28.11
C ASN A 575 0.17 36.59 -26.87
N PHE A 576 -0.08 37.89 -27.02
CA PHE A 576 -0.40 38.82 -25.94
C PHE A 576 -1.80 39.45 -26.02
N GLU A 577 -2.61 39.13 -27.03
CA GLU A 577 -4.04 39.51 -27.06
C GLU A 577 -4.84 38.50 -26.21
N PRO A 578 -5.73 38.94 -25.29
CA PRO A 578 -6.69 38.04 -24.67
C PRO A 578 -7.63 37.49 -25.76
N ARG A 579 -7.91 36.17 -25.71
CA ARG A 579 -8.91 35.54 -26.58
C ARG A 579 -10.30 36.11 -26.34
#